data_AF-A0A6F8V0U5-F1
#
_entry.id   AF-A0A6F8V0U5-F1
#
_cell.length_a   1.000
_cell.length_b   1.000
_cell.length_c   1.000
_cell.angle_alpha   90.00
_cell.angle_beta   90.00
_cell.angle_gamma   90.00
#
_symmetry.space_group_name_H-M   'P 1'
#
loop_
_entity.id
_entity.type
_entity.pdbx_description
1 polymer ?
#
loop_
_entity_poly.entity_id
_entity_poly.type
_entity_poly.pdbx_seq_one_letter_code
_entity_poly.pdbx_strand_id
1 'polypeptide(L)'
;MDEAEKRRRFEAGKLSYKGFDIVAKRDFGANMFYDQGFYHRDGFIVSKGIINMIPGAGWFHSVEGAKEAADILSIVGEEGFNEAYAKLQAAKKQLHATFLSELQADIDAEATPAGPRF
;
A
#
# COMPACT_ATOMS: atom_id res chain seq x y z
N MET A 1 0.36 4.58 27.72
CA MET A 1 -0.51 3.68 26.94
C MET A 1 0.33 2.48 26.55
N ASP A 2 -0.02 1.29 27.02
CA ASP A 2 0.77 0.09 26.73
C ASP A 2 0.52 -0.41 25.29
N GLU A 3 1.41 -1.26 24.78
CA GLU A 3 1.34 -1.81 23.41
C GLU A 3 0.09 -2.69 23.17
N ALA A 4 -0.42 -3.38 24.20
CA ALA A 4 -1.64 -4.18 24.11
C ALA A 4 -2.90 -3.31 24.00
N GLU A 5 -2.91 -2.14 24.65
CA GLU A 5 -4.01 -1.17 24.56
C GLU A 5 -3.99 -0.44 23.20
N LYS A 6 -2.80 -0.11 22.69
CA LYS A 6 -2.64 0.39 21.31
C LYS A 6 -3.12 -0.65 20.30
N ARG A 7 -2.71 -1.91 20.47
CA ARG A 7 -3.13 -3.03 19.60
C ARG A 7 -4.62 -3.28 19.69
N ARG A 8 -5.24 -3.24 20.88
CA ARG A 8 -6.70 -3.31 21.02
C ARG A 8 -7.42 -2.15 20.34
N ARG A 9 -6.93 -0.92 20.48
CA ARG A 9 -7.53 0.25 19.81
C ARG A 9 -7.37 0.19 18.30
N PHE A 10 -6.30 -0.43 17.82
CA PHE A 10 -6.05 -0.68 16.40
C PHE A 10 -6.91 -1.84 15.85
N GLU A 11 -7.03 -2.94 16.59
CA GLU A 11 -7.90 -4.09 16.26
C GLU A 11 -9.39 -3.76 16.36
N ALA A 12 -9.77 -2.84 17.26
CA ALA A 12 -11.11 -2.26 17.36
C ALA A 12 -11.29 -1.03 16.44
N GLY A 13 -10.19 -0.54 15.87
CA GLY A 13 -10.14 0.66 15.06
C GLY A 13 -10.64 0.37 13.65
N LYS A 14 -11.70 1.07 13.26
CA LYS A 14 -12.19 1.08 11.89
C LYS A 14 -12.01 2.48 11.32
N LEU A 15 -11.38 2.58 10.16
CA LEU A 15 -11.33 3.80 9.39
C LEU A 15 -12.37 3.73 8.27
N SER A 16 -13.42 4.53 8.35
CA SER A 16 -14.37 4.67 7.25
C SER A 16 -13.78 5.51 6.13
N TYR A 17 -13.81 5.00 4.89
CA TYR A 17 -13.28 5.67 3.72
C TYR A 17 -14.16 5.41 2.49
N LYS A 18 -14.78 6.47 1.94
CA LYS A 18 -15.62 6.42 0.71
C LYS A 18 -16.66 5.28 0.67
N GLY A 19 -17.32 5.01 1.79
CA GLY A 19 -18.34 3.95 1.89
C GLY A 19 -17.77 2.53 2.08
N PHE A 20 -16.46 2.42 2.29
CA PHE A 20 -15.76 1.22 2.74
C PHE A 20 -15.21 1.42 4.14
N ASP A 21 -14.82 0.31 4.75
CA ASP A 21 -14.16 0.24 6.03
C ASP A 21 -12.75 -0.31 5.83
N ILE A 22 -11.75 0.37 6.38
CA ILE A 22 -10.38 -0.13 6.45
C ILE A 22 -10.17 -0.60 7.88
N VAL A 23 -9.91 -1.89 8.03
CA VAL A 23 -9.74 -2.54 9.33
C VAL A 23 -8.49 -3.40 9.34
N ALA A 24 -7.89 -3.57 10.52
CA ALA A 24 -6.81 -4.52 10.71
C ALA A 24 -7.33 -5.95 10.45
N LYS A 25 -6.59 -6.72 9.64
CA LYS A 25 -6.90 -8.12 9.38
C LYS A 25 -6.59 -8.94 10.63
N ARG A 26 -7.64 -9.50 11.21
CA ARG A 26 -7.62 -10.22 12.50
C ARG A 26 -6.64 -11.39 12.53
N ASP A 27 -6.40 -12.03 11.39
CA ASP A 27 -5.49 -13.18 11.29
C ASP A 27 -4.04 -12.81 11.68
N PHE A 28 -3.63 -11.56 11.48
CA PHE A 28 -2.31 -11.07 11.91
C PHE A 28 -2.22 -10.78 13.41
N GLY A 29 -3.37 -10.62 14.08
CA GLY A 29 -3.47 -10.51 15.54
C GLY A 29 -3.09 -11.82 16.25
N ALA A 30 -3.40 -12.95 15.63
CA ALA A 30 -3.19 -14.29 16.19
C ALA A 30 -1.91 -15.00 15.68
N ASN A 31 -1.46 -14.71 14.45
CA ASN A 31 -0.31 -15.38 13.84
C ASN A 31 0.58 -14.38 13.08
N MET A 32 1.90 -14.55 13.16
CA MET A 32 2.84 -13.82 12.30
C MET A 32 2.76 -14.37 10.87
N PHE A 33 2.70 -13.51 9.87
CA PHE A 33 2.63 -13.92 8.47
C PHE A 33 3.92 -13.57 7.74
N TYR A 34 4.47 -14.51 6.98
CA TYR A 34 5.71 -14.30 6.24
C TYR A 34 5.42 -13.82 4.81
N ASP A 35 5.90 -12.64 4.46
CA ASP A 35 5.84 -12.11 3.10
C ASP A 35 7.12 -11.32 2.75
N GLN A 36 7.61 -11.50 1.53
CA GLN A 36 8.82 -10.86 0.96
C GLN A 36 10.07 -10.90 1.85
N GLY A 37 10.27 -11.97 2.63
CA GLY A 37 11.44 -12.10 3.51
C GLY A 37 11.22 -11.63 4.95
N PHE A 38 10.05 -11.09 5.28
CA PHE A 38 9.76 -10.48 6.56
C PHE A 38 8.50 -11.07 7.21
N TYR A 39 8.50 -11.14 8.54
CA TYR A 39 7.31 -11.46 9.32
C TYR A 39 6.51 -10.19 9.59
N HIS A 40 5.28 -10.15 9.10
CA HIS A 40 4.30 -9.10 9.31
C HIS A 40 3.37 -9.48 10.46
N ARG A 41 3.20 -8.53 11.39
CA ARG A 41 2.25 -8.66 12.53
C ARG A 41 0.97 -7.88 12.33
N ASP A 42 0.92 -7.03 11.32
CA ASP A 42 -0.16 -6.12 11.05
C ASP A 42 -0.41 -6.06 9.53
N GLY A 43 -1.67 -5.95 9.15
CA GLY A 43 -2.09 -5.80 7.77
C GLY A 43 -3.54 -5.35 7.73
N PHE A 44 -3.94 -4.73 6.62
CA PHE A 44 -5.22 -4.04 6.47
C PHE A 44 -6.05 -4.70 5.39
N ILE A 45 -7.36 -4.75 5.59
CA ILE A 45 -8.33 -5.15 4.57
C ILE A 45 -9.31 -4.02 4.30
N VAL A 46 -9.93 -4.07 3.14
CA VAL A 46 -11.06 -3.23 2.77
C VAL A 46 -12.32 -4.06 2.92
N SER A 47 -13.26 -3.61 3.74
CA SER A 47 -14.52 -4.32 4.01
C SER A 47 -15.74 -3.44 3.80
N LYS A 48 -16.89 -4.08 3.58
CA LYS A 48 -18.22 -3.47 3.76
C LYS A 48 -18.98 -4.27 4.80
N GLY A 49 -19.13 -3.69 6.00
CA GLY A 49 -19.61 -4.44 7.15
C GLY A 49 -18.62 -5.54 7.52
N ILE A 50 -19.06 -6.80 7.48
CA ILE A 50 -18.22 -7.97 7.82
C ILE A 50 -17.56 -8.64 6.61
N ILE A 51 -17.83 -8.16 5.39
CA ILE A 51 -17.39 -8.80 4.14
C ILE A 51 -16.07 -8.17 3.69
N ASN A 52 -15.03 -8.99 3.49
CA ASN A 52 -13.80 -8.55 2.82
C ASN A 52 -14.10 -8.34 1.34
N MET A 53 -13.89 -7.12 0.85
CA MET A 53 -14.16 -6.74 -0.53
C MET A 53 -12.98 -7.04 -1.47
N ILE A 54 -11.84 -7.50 -0.93
CA ILE A 54 -10.66 -7.81 -1.73
C ILE A 54 -10.76 -9.24 -2.27
N PRO A 55 -10.74 -9.44 -3.61
CA PRO A 55 -10.74 -10.76 -4.22
C PRO A 55 -9.62 -11.66 -3.68
N GLY A 56 -9.92 -12.94 -3.47
CA GLY A 56 -8.95 -13.92 -2.95
C GLY A 56 -8.58 -13.72 -1.47
N ALA A 57 -9.35 -12.95 -0.71
CA ALA A 57 -9.07 -12.61 0.68
C ALA A 57 -7.72 -11.88 0.89
N GLY A 58 -7.34 -11.06 -0.10
CA GLY A 58 -6.13 -10.24 -0.05
C GLY A 58 -6.15 -9.19 1.06
N TRP A 59 -4.97 -8.60 1.31
CA TRP A 59 -4.70 -7.62 2.35
C TRP A 59 -3.56 -6.69 1.93
N PHE A 60 -3.38 -5.59 2.67
CA PHE A 60 -2.39 -4.54 2.39
C PHE A 60 -1.49 -4.28 3.59
N HIS A 61 -0.25 -3.89 3.33
CA HIS A 61 0.73 -3.56 4.35
C HIS A 61 0.50 -2.20 5.02
N SER A 62 -0.32 -1.33 4.41
CA SER A 62 -0.56 0.03 4.90
C SER A 62 -2.01 0.46 4.69
N VAL A 63 -2.43 1.46 5.47
CA VAL A 63 -3.73 2.11 5.32
C VAL A 63 -3.85 2.77 3.93
N GLU A 64 -2.81 3.44 3.45
CA GLU A 64 -2.78 4.04 2.12
C GLU A 64 -2.98 3.00 1.01
N GLY A 65 -2.32 1.83 1.08
CA GLY A 65 -2.56 0.76 0.12
C GLY A 65 -4.01 0.26 0.13
N ALA A 66 -4.62 0.17 1.32
CA ALA A 66 -6.03 -0.17 1.46
C ALA A 66 -6.97 0.93 0.91
N LYS A 67 -6.63 2.23 1.05
CA LYS A 67 -7.39 3.33 0.45
C LYS A 67 -7.36 3.26 -1.08
N GLU A 68 -6.19 3.00 -1.66
CA GLU A 68 -6.05 2.84 -3.11
C GLU A 68 -6.89 1.66 -3.63
N ALA A 69 -6.90 0.55 -2.89
CA ALA A 69 -7.74 -0.58 -3.24
C ALA A 69 -9.24 -0.25 -3.15
N ALA A 70 -9.66 0.50 -2.13
CA ALA A 70 -11.03 0.98 -2.00
C ALA A 70 -11.42 1.91 -3.17
N ASP A 71 -10.51 2.78 -3.61
CA ASP A 71 -10.70 3.64 -4.78
C ASP A 71 -10.89 2.81 -6.05
N ILE A 72 -10.04 1.81 -6.29
CA ILE A 72 -10.19 0.92 -7.44
C ILE A 72 -11.52 0.16 -7.38
N LEU A 73 -11.86 -0.44 -6.24
CA LEU A 73 -13.14 -1.14 -6.05
C LEU A 73 -14.34 -0.23 -6.34
N SER A 74 -14.25 1.05 -5.99
CA SER A 74 -15.32 2.02 -6.25
C SER A 74 -15.51 2.34 -7.73
N ILE A 75 -14.47 2.16 -8.56
CA ILE A 75 -14.47 2.48 -9.99
C ILE A 75 -14.84 1.27 -10.83
N VAL A 76 -14.23 0.11 -10.56
CA VAL A 76 -14.30 -1.07 -11.45
C VAL A 76 -15.01 -2.28 -10.81
N GLY A 77 -15.39 -2.19 -9.53
CA GLY A 77 -15.97 -3.32 -8.80
C GLY A 77 -14.97 -4.45 -8.54
N GLU A 78 -15.47 -5.57 -8.00
CA GLU A 78 -14.64 -6.73 -7.62
C GLU A 78 -14.06 -7.47 -8.83
N GLU A 79 -14.84 -7.62 -9.92
CA GLU A 79 -14.41 -8.35 -11.11
C GLU A 79 -13.22 -7.68 -11.82
N GLY A 80 -13.23 -6.35 -11.90
CA GLY A 80 -12.15 -5.58 -12.52
C GLY A 80 -10.96 -5.29 -11.61
N PHE A 81 -11.06 -5.61 -10.31
CA PHE A 81 -10.11 -5.16 -9.30
C PHE A 81 -8.68 -5.62 -9.58
N ASN A 82 -8.48 -6.93 -9.80
CA ASN A 82 -7.14 -7.52 -9.93
C ASN A 82 -6.37 -6.93 -11.12
N GLU A 83 -7.04 -6.75 -12.26
CA GLU A 83 -6.43 -6.16 -13.45
C GLU A 83 -6.08 -4.69 -13.22
N ALA A 84 -7.00 -3.90 -12.66
CA ALA A 84 -6.78 -2.48 -12.39
C ALA A 84 -5.67 -2.26 -11.34
N TYR A 85 -5.65 -3.07 -10.27
CA TYR A 85 -4.62 -3.01 -9.25
C TYR A 85 -3.24 -3.40 -9.80
N ALA A 86 -3.16 -4.44 -10.64
CA ALA A 86 -1.91 -4.82 -11.31
C ALA A 86 -1.37 -3.69 -12.22
N LYS A 87 -2.26 -3.03 -12.98
CA LYS A 87 -1.90 -1.86 -13.81
C LYS A 87 -1.36 -0.71 -12.95
N LEU A 88 -1.99 -0.41 -11.81
CA LEU A 88 -1.52 0.62 -10.90
C LEU A 88 -0.12 0.30 -10.35
N GLN A 89 0.13 -0.93 -9.91
CA GLN A 89 1.43 -1.34 -9.37
C GLN A 89 2.53 -1.27 -10.45
N ALA A 90 2.23 -1.68 -11.69
CA ALA A 90 3.14 -1.57 -12.81
C ALA A 90 3.49 -0.09 -13.12
N ALA A 91 2.48 0.77 -13.16
CA ALA A 91 2.66 2.21 -13.41
C ALA A 91 3.51 2.87 -12.31
N LYS A 92 3.26 2.54 -11.04
CA LYS A 92 4.06 3.02 -9.90
C LYS A 92 5.53 2.61 -10.01
N LYS A 93 5.79 1.34 -10.36
CA LYS A 93 7.14 0.83 -10.55
C LYS A 93 7.87 1.56 -11.69
N GLN A 94 7.18 1.78 -12.80
CA GLN A 94 7.73 2.51 -13.94
C GLN A 94 8.04 3.96 -13.58
N LEU A 95 7.08 4.68 -12.98
CA LEU A 95 7.26 6.08 -12.58
C LEU A 95 8.41 6.24 -11.59
N HIS A 96 8.54 5.33 -10.62
CA HIS A 96 9.64 5.33 -9.67
C HIS A 96 11.00 5.15 -10.37
N ALA A 97 11.10 4.20 -11.29
CA ALA A 97 12.34 3.97 -12.05
C ALA A 97 12.70 5.19 -12.92
N THR A 98 11.72 5.80 -13.59
CA THR A 98 11.92 7.02 -14.39
C THR A 98 12.41 8.17 -13.51
N PHE A 99 11.74 8.44 -12.38
CA PHE A 99 12.13 9.51 -11.47
C PHE A 99 13.57 9.35 -10.95
N LEU A 100 13.96 8.13 -10.56
CA LEU A 100 15.34 7.88 -10.11
C LEU A 100 16.37 8.08 -11.24
N SER A 101 16.02 7.71 -12.48
CA SER A 101 16.89 7.94 -13.64
C SER A 101 17.07 9.42 -13.96
N GLU A 102 15.99 10.20 -13.87
CA GLU A 102 16.03 11.66 -14.08
C GLU A 102 16.85 12.34 -12.99
N LEU A 103 16.61 11.98 -11.72
CA LEU A 103 17.37 12.50 -10.59
C LEU A 103 18.87 12.20 -10.71
N GLN A 104 19.24 11.00 -11.19
CA GLN A 104 20.65 10.65 -11.41
C GLN A 104 21.27 11.49 -12.53
N ALA A 105 20.54 11.71 -13.62
CA ALA A 105 21.02 12.55 -14.73
C ALA A 105 21.24 14.00 -14.29
N ASP A 106 20.36 14.55 -13.46
CA ASP A 106 20.51 15.90 -12.90
C ASP A 106 21.76 16.01 -12.02
N ILE A 107 21.99 15.02 -11.14
CA ILE A 107 23.19 14.95 -10.29
C ILE A 107 24.47 14.88 -11.15
N ASP A 108 24.47 14.05 -12.19
CA ASP A 108 25.64 13.90 -13.07
C ASP A 108 25.93 15.18 -13.88
N ALA A 109 24.87 15.90 -14.30
CA ALA A 109 24.99 17.18 -14.99
C ALA A 109 25.60 18.28 -14.09
N GLU A 110 25.20 18.34 -12.82
CA GLU A 110 25.79 19.27 -11.84
C GLU A 110 27.24 18.93 -11.46
N ALA A 111 27.60 17.65 -11.48
CA ALA A 111 28.94 17.18 -11.14
C ALA A 111 29.99 17.40 -12.25
N THR A 112 29.57 17.80 -13.46
CA THR A 112 30.49 18.05 -14.58
C THR A 112 31.20 19.39 -14.37
N PRO A 113 32.53 19.41 -14.12
CA PRO A 113 33.23 20.67 -13.86
C PRO A 113 33.17 21.53 -15.12
N ALA A 114 32.77 22.80 -14.96
CA ALA A 114 32.97 23.82 -15.98
C ALA A 114 34.45 23.77 -16.39
N GLY A 115 34.69 23.44 -17.66
CA GLY A 115 36.03 23.23 -18.22
C GLY A 115 36.98 24.41 -17.98
N PRO A 116 38.28 24.25 -18.29
CA PRO A 116 39.28 25.24 -17.93
C PRO A 116 38.88 26.63 -18.44
N ARG A 117 38.80 27.60 -17.52
CA ARG A 117 38.74 29.01 -17.87
C ARG A 117 40.10 29.37 -18.47
N PHE A 118 40.19 29.29 -19.79
CA PHE A 118 41.29 29.88 -20.56
C PHE A 118 41.12 31.40 -20.61
#